data_AF-A0A2D6M8T3-F1
#
_entry.id   AF-A0A2D6M8T3-F1
#
_cell.length_a   1.000
_cell.length_b   1.000
_cell.length_c   1.000
_cell.angle_alpha   90.00
_cell.angle_beta   90.00
_cell.angle_gamma   90.00
#
_symmetry.space_group_name_H-M   'P 1'
#
loop_
_entity.id
_entity.type
_entity.pdbx_description
1 polymer ?
#
loop_
_entity_poly.entity_id
_entity_poly.type
_entity_poly.pdbx_seq_one_letter_code
_entity_poly.pdbx_strand_id
1 'polypeptide(L)'
;MNLDKFRGIVRRTWNTGLPSSERKTHAVLTLATEAAKVADIWKKAAFSNRPDKVPGIDMTHLAEEIGDVLYGVLATCEEFQIDPQYCMDVTARKLEKRYES
;
A
#
# COMPACT_ATOMS: atom_id res chain seq x y z
N MET A 1 -1.93 -6.49 -15.16
CA MET A 1 -0.63 -5.84 -14.89
C MET A 1 0.13 -6.73 -13.91
N ASN A 2 1.45 -6.88 -14.04
CA ASN A 2 2.26 -7.63 -13.07
C ASN A 2 3.08 -6.66 -12.18
N LEU A 3 3.73 -7.20 -11.14
CA LEU A 3 4.50 -6.42 -10.17
C LEU A 3 5.59 -5.59 -10.84
N ASP A 4 6.34 -6.17 -11.78
CA ASP A 4 7.44 -5.47 -12.47
C ASP A 4 6.95 -4.29 -13.31
N LYS A 5 5.85 -4.47 -14.06
CA LYS A 5 5.24 -3.39 -14.83
C LYS A 5 4.73 -2.29 -13.91
N PHE A 6 4.13 -2.64 -12.77
CA PHE A 6 3.65 -1.66 -11.81
C PHE A 6 4.81 -0.92 -11.13
N ARG A 7 5.86 -1.63 -10.71
CA ARG A 7 7.11 -1.06 -10.19
C ARG A 7 7.74 -0.07 -11.18
N GLY A 8 7.70 -0.37 -12.47
CA GLY A 8 8.12 0.55 -13.53
C GLY A 8 7.25 1.81 -13.66
N ILE A 9 5.98 1.77 -13.28
CA ILE A 9 5.13 2.96 -13.17
C ILE A 9 5.57 3.78 -11.94
N VAL A 10 5.67 3.14 -10.77
CA VAL A 10 6.08 3.81 -9.52
C VAL A 10 7.39 4.57 -9.69
N ARG A 11 8.42 3.93 -10.25
CA ARG A 11 9.73 4.56 -10.51
C ARG A 11 9.65 5.82 -11.37
N ARG A 12 8.72 5.85 -12.34
CA ARG A 12 8.57 6.99 -13.26
C ARG A 12 7.76 8.14 -12.65
N THR A 13 6.87 7.85 -11.72
CA THR A 13 5.96 8.84 -11.12
C THR A 13 6.41 9.31 -9.75
N TRP A 14 7.34 8.59 -9.11
CA TRP A 14 7.86 8.95 -7.79
C TRP A 14 8.71 10.23 -7.84
N ASN A 15 8.53 11.12 -6.86
CA ASN A 15 9.24 12.39 -6.83
C ASN A 15 10.70 12.21 -6.38
N THR A 16 11.62 12.22 -7.34
CA THR A 16 13.07 12.13 -7.08
C THR A 16 13.76 13.48 -6.87
N GLY A 17 13.03 14.59 -6.93
CA GLY A 17 13.59 15.96 -6.82
C GLY A 17 13.96 16.38 -5.40
N LEU A 18 13.57 15.62 -4.38
CA LEU A 18 13.84 15.93 -2.97
C LEU A 18 15.16 15.28 -2.49
N PRO A 19 15.78 15.79 -1.41
CA PRO A 19 16.86 15.12 -0.70
C PRO A 19 16.48 13.69 -0.24
N SER A 20 17.48 12.80 -0.14
CA SER A 20 17.26 11.37 0.17
C SER A 20 16.46 11.12 1.46
N SER A 21 16.74 11.87 2.54
CA SER A 21 16.01 11.76 3.81
C SER A 21 14.54 12.16 3.68
N GLU A 22 14.26 13.20 2.89
CA GLU A 22 12.89 13.68 2.64
C GLU A 22 12.11 12.70 1.77
N ARG A 23 12.75 12.09 0.75
CA ARG A 23 12.10 11.05 -0.07
C ARG A 23 11.76 9.80 0.73
N LYS A 24 12.68 9.33 1.58
CA LYS A 24 12.42 8.21 2.49
C LYS A 24 11.27 8.52 3.45
N THR A 25 11.26 9.73 4.00
CA THR A 25 10.15 10.22 4.84
C THR A 25 8.85 10.21 4.06
N HIS A 26 8.84 10.78 2.85
CA HIS A 26 7.68 10.82 1.97
C HIS A 26 7.15 9.41 1.67
N ALA A 27 8.02 8.45 1.32
CA ALA A 27 7.63 7.07 1.04
C ALA A 27 6.93 6.39 2.23
N VAL A 28 7.50 6.53 3.43
CA VAL A 28 6.91 5.97 4.66
C VAL A 28 5.57 6.63 4.99
N LEU A 29 5.47 7.94 4.84
CA LEU A 29 4.23 8.67 5.09
C LEU A 29 3.14 8.35 4.07
N THR A 30 3.48 8.18 2.78
CA THR A 30 2.56 7.69 1.76
C THR A 30 2.00 6.34 2.19
N LEU A 31 2.87 5.36 2.48
CA LEU A 31 2.42 4.01 2.90
C LEU A 31 1.43 4.05 4.07
N ALA A 32 1.74 4.83 5.12
CA ALA A 32 0.88 4.95 6.29
C ALA A 32 -0.45 5.64 5.97
N THR A 33 -0.43 6.68 5.14
CA THR A 33 -1.62 7.46 4.77
C THR A 33 -2.58 6.64 3.94
N GLU A 34 -2.09 5.91 2.93
CA GLU A 34 -2.95 5.08 2.08
C GLU A 34 -3.54 3.89 2.86
N ALA A 35 -2.78 3.29 3.77
CA ALA A 35 -3.31 2.25 4.66
C ALA A 35 -4.42 2.78 5.58
N ALA A 36 -4.32 4.03 6.04
CA ALA A 36 -5.35 4.66 6.86
C ALA A 36 -6.65 4.90 6.07
N LYS A 37 -6.59 5.12 4.76
CA LYS A 37 -7.79 5.25 3.91
C LYS A 37 -8.53 3.93 3.74
N VAL A 38 -7.80 2.81 3.58
CA VAL A 38 -8.41 1.47 3.61
C VAL A 38 -9.19 1.24 4.92
N ALA A 39 -8.60 1.62 6.06
CA ALA A 39 -9.27 1.55 7.36
C ALA A 39 -10.48 2.50 7.44
N ASP A 40 -10.39 3.70 6.85
CA ASP A 40 -11.48 4.68 6.81
C ASP A 40 -12.69 4.19 6.01
N ILE A 41 -12.47 3.50 4.88
CA ILE A 41 -13.54 2.85 4.10
C ILE A 41 -14.28 1.83 4.98
N TRP A 42 -13.55 0.93 5.63
CA TRP A 42 -14.17 -0.06 6.54
C TRP A 42 -14.92 0.63 7.68
N LYS A 43 -14.31 1.62 8.32
CA LYS A 43 -14.92 2.36 9.43
C LYS A 43 -16.24 3.01 9.01
N LYS A 44 -16.27 3.66 7.84
CA LYS A 44 -17.49 4.28 7.29
C LYS A 44 -18.58 3.24 7.03
N ALA A 45 -18.22 2.11 6.42
CA ALA A 45 -19.16 1.03 6.12
C ALA A 45 -19.70 0.35 7.40
N ALA A 46 -18.85 0.07 8.37
CA ALA A 46 -19.22 -0.66 9.58
C ALA A 46 -19.90 0.22 10.64
N PHE A 47 -19.46 1.46 10.84
CA PHE A 47 -19.81 2.26 12.03
C PHE A 47 -20.47 3.61 11.75
N SER A 48 -20.60 4.04 10.48
CA SER A 48 -21.33 5.27 10.21
C SER A 48 -22.83 5.07 10.43
N ASN A 49 -23.45 5.96 11.21
CA ASN A 49 -24.90 6.05 11.42
C ASN A 49 -25.53 7.17 10.58
N ARG A 50 -24.85 7.55 9.50
CA ARG A 50 -25.30 8.62 8.61
C ARG A 50 -26.61 8.23 7.92
N PRO A 51 -27.62 9.10 7.87
CA PRO A 51 -28.89 8.80 7.22
C PRO A 51 -28.76 8.63 5.69
N ASP A 52 -27.71 9.22 5.09
CA ASP A 52 -27.34 9.11 3.68
C ASP A 52 -26.35 7.96 3.39
N LYS A 53 -26.12 7.07 4.36
CA LYS A 53 -25.19 5.95 4.19
C LYS A 53 -25.65 5.02 3.08
N VAL A 54 -24.80 4.86 2.06
CA VAL A 54 -24.92 3.76 1.11
C VAL A 54 -24.58 2.46 1.84
N PRO A 55 -25.46 1.45 1.84
CA PRO A 55 -25.16 0.16 2.46
C PRO A 55 -24.01 -0.55 1.74
N GLY A 56 -23.09 -1.12 2.52
CA GLY A 56 -21.98 -1.92 1.99
C GLY A 56 -20.69 -1.13 1.77
N ILE A 57 -19.72 -1.81 1.16
CA ILE A 57 -18.40 -1.26 0.82
C ILE A 57 -18.38 -1.01 -0.69
N ASP A 58 -17.98 0.19 -1.10
CA ASP A 58 -17.62 0.44 -2.49
C ASP A 58 -16.33 -0.34 -2.81
N MET A 59 -16.49 -1.47 -3.47
CA MET A 59 -15.38 -2.37 -3.79
C MET A 59 -14.44 -1.77 -4.84
N THR A 60 -14.92 -0.86 -5.68
CA THR A 60 -14.07 -0.15 -6.65
C THR A 60 -13.15 0.80 -5.91
N HIS A 61 -13.70 1.64 -5.04
CA HIS A 61 -12.92 2.57 -4.24
C HIS A 61 -11.96 1.85 -3.28
N LEU A 62 -12.38 0.73 -2.68
CA LEU A 62 -11.48 -0.11 -1.87
C LEU A 62 -10.30 -0.64 -2.68
N ALA A 63 -10.54 -1.09 -3.92
CA ALA A 63 -9.47 -1.58 -4.79
C ALA A 63 -8.48 -0.48 -5.19
N GLU A 64 -8.96 0.75 -5.40
CA GLU A 64 -8.11 1.93 -5.64
C GLU A 64 -7.19 2.19 -4.44
N GLU A 65 -7.74 2.28 -3.23
CA GLU A 65 -6.94 2.56 -2.03
C GLU A 65 -5.97 1.42 -1.68
N ILE A 66 -6.33 0.16 -1.95
CA ILE A 66 -5.38 -0.96 -1.87
C ILE A 66 -4.26 -0.80 -2.91
N GLY A 67 -4.58 -0.34 -4.12
CA GLY A 67 -3.61 0.00 -5.15
C GLY A 67 -2.62 1.08 -4.69
N ASP A 68 -3.11 2.11 -4.00
CA ASP A 68 -2.31 3.19 -3.43
C ASP A 68 -1.42 2.68 -2.27
N VAL A 69 -1.88 1.72 -1.48
CA VAL A 69 -1.02 1.00 -0.52
C VAL A 69 0.11 0.26 -1.24
N LEU A 70 -0.18 -0.45 -2.34
CA LEU A 70 0.85 -1.13 -3.13
C LEU A 70 1.85 -0.12 -3.73
N TYR A 71 1.39 1.04 -4.16
CA TYR A 71 2.24 2.15 -4.60
C TYR A 71 3.18 2.59 -3.48
N GLY A 72 2.67 2.84 -2.27
CA GLY A 72 3.46 3.21 -1.10
C GLY A 72 4.49 2.15 -0.68
N VAL A 73 4.13 0.86 -0.75
CA VAL A 73 5.04 -0.26 -0.49
C VAL A 73 6.20 -0.24 -1.48
N LEU A 74 5.91 -0.12 -2.78
CA LEU A 74 6.93 -0.12 -3.82
C LEU A 74 7.81 1.13 -3.75
N ALA A 75 7.24 2.31 -3.50
CA ALA A 75 7.99 3.54 -3.29
C ALA A 75 8.98 3.41 -2.11
N THR A 76 8.52 2.80 -1.01
CA THR A 76 9.38 2.50 0.14
C THR A 76 10.49 1.52 -0.24
N CYS A 77 10.18 0.47 -1.00
CA CYS A 77 11.20 -0.46 -1.49
C CYS A 77 12.26 0.26 -2.35
N GLU A 78 11.85 1.15 -3.26
CA GLU A 78 12.79 1.91 -4.10
C GLU A 78 13.71 2.84 -3.29
N GLU A 79 13.16 3.63 -2.37
CA GLU A 79 13.97 4.59 -1.60
C GLU A 79 14.91 3.91 -0.60
N PHE A 80 14.55 2.71 -0.11
CA PHE A 80 15.38 1.91 0.78
C PHE A 80 16.22 0.87 0.05
N GLN A 81 16.16 0.81 -1.29
CA GLN A 81 16.90 -0.14 -2.12
C GLN A 81 16.63 -1.61 -1.75
N ILE A 82 15.39 -1.90 -1.38
CA ILE A 82 14.92 -3.24 -1.04
C ILE A 82 14.23 -3.84 -2.27
N ASP A 83 14.51 -5.10 -2.58
CA ASP A 83 13.80 -5.80 -3.63
C ASP A 83 12.41 -6.26 -3.14
N PRO A 84 11.29 -5.85 -3.78
CA PRO A 84 9.96 -6.29 -3.38
C PRO A 84 9.79 -7.82 -3.37
N GLN A 85 10.45 -8.54 -4.30
CA GLN A 85 10.41 -10.00 -4.31
C GLN A 85 11.00 -10.59 -3.03
N TYR A 86 12.13 -10.05 -2.56
CA TYR A 86 12.72 -10.45 -1.29
C TYR A 86 11.77 -10.24 -0.10
N CYS A 87 11.01 -9.13 -0.06
CA CYS A 87 9.99 -8.90 0.96
C CYS A 87 8.91 -9.99 0.97
N MET A 88 8.43 -10.40 -0.22
CA MET A 88 7.45 -11.48 -0.35
C MET A 88 8.04 -12.81 0.13
N ASP A 89 9.25 -13.16 -0.30
CA ASP A 89 9.89 -14.44 0.06
C ASP A 89 10.13 -14.57 1.56
N VAL A 90 10.61 -13.50 2.21
CA VAL A 90 10.82 -13.48 3.67
C VAL A 90 9.50 -13.63 4.40
N THR A 91 8.44 -12.98 3.92
CA THR A 91 7.11 -13.04 4.54
C THR A 91 6.48 -14.41 4.34
N ALA A 92 6.56 -14.99 3.14
CA ALA A 92 6.07 -16.32 2.81
C ALA A 92 6.70 -17.39 3.71
N ARG A 93 8.05 -17.45 3.77
CA ARG A 93 8.77 -18.39 4.65
C ARG A 93 8.37 -18.25 6.13
N LYS A 94 8.16 -17.02 6.59
CA LYS A 94 7.70 -16.76 7.96
C LYS A 94 6.29 -17.30 8.22
N LEU A 95 5.38 -17.13 7.26
CA LEU A 95 4.00 -17.59 7.36
C LEU A 95 3.91 -19.12 7.24
N GLU A 96 4.62 -19.72 6.29
CA GLU A 96 4.74 -21.17 6.12
C GLU A 96 5.21 -21.80 7.43
N LYS A 97 6.35 -21.37 7.96
CA LYS A 97 6.85 -21.86 9.26
C LYS A 97 5.87 -21.69 10.42
N ARG A 98 5.06 -20.64 10.40
CA ARG A 98 4.10 -20.34 11.48
C ARG A 98 2.84 -21.19 11.40
N TYR A 99 2.43 -21.57 10.20
CA TYR A 99 1.17 -22.27 9.93
C TYR A 99 1.36 -23.65 9.29
N GLU A 100 2.59 -24.19 9.30
CA GLU A 100 2.89 -25.60 9.04
C GLU A 100 1.93 -26.46 9.89
N SER A 101 0.93 -27.04 9.20
CA SER A 101 -0.03 -28.00 9.72
C SER A 101 0.29 -29.36 9.12
#